data_AF-A0A2E3ZQV7-F1
#
_entry.id   AF-A0A2E3ZQV7-F1
#
_cell.length_a   1.000
_cell.length_b   1.000
_cell.length_c   1.000
_cell.angle_alpha   90.00
_cell.angle_beta   90.00
_cell.angle_gamma   90.00
#
_symmetry.space_group_name_H-M   'P 1'
#
loop_
_entity.id
_entity.type
_entity.pdbx_description
1 polymer ?
#
loop_
_entity_poly.entity_id
_entity_poly.type
_entity_poly.pdbx_seq_one_letter_code
_entity_poly.pdbx_strand_id
1 'polypeptide(L)'
;MGTIRKRRNKNTIRYQAVVRLKNHPTISKTFHRKSHANQWIKEKEIQIENGVLNYSTASSKQTLGNVLTRYLKEITPRKKSPEIETIKIKRLMTEPVAKIQFSNLKPEHIIEFRNNRLKNVSGGTTLKDLSLLSHAIEIGIKEWGLHLSRNPVRQIKKPKQNPPRDRRFKTGEEDFILLACNASQNPYFKSLVILAIETA
;
A
#
# COMPACT_ATOMS: atom_id res chain seq x y z
N MET A 1 29.64 5.44 -18.35
CA MET A 1 29.93 5.82 -19.75
C MET A 1 29.12 4.96 -20.71
N GLY A 2 28.27 5.60 -21.50
CA GLY A 2 27.57 4.95 -22.62
C GLY A 2 28.48 4.67 -23.81
N THR A 3 28.33 3.49 -24.44
CA THR A 3 29.04 3.11 -25.67
C THR A 3 28.04 2.66 -26.72
N ILE A 4 28.31 2.96 -28.00
CA ILE A 4 27.48 2.50 -29.12
C ILE A 4 28.27 1.47 -29.93
N ARG A 5 27.71 0.28 -30.07
CA ARG A 5 28.23 -0.78 -30.95
C ARG A 5 27.41 -0.84 -32.23
N LYS A 6 28.06 -0.69 -33.38
CA LYS A 6 27.43 -0.88 -34.70
C LYS A 6 27.44 -2.38 -35.03
N ARG A 7 26.27 -2.99 -35.23
CA ARG A 7 26.13 -4.36 -35.74
C ARG A 7 25.64 -4.31 -37.18
N ARG A 8 26.35 -5.00 -38.08
CA ARG A 8 25.99 -5.13 -39.49
C ARG A 8 25.49 -6.56 -39.73
N ASN A 9 24.22 -6.70 -40.08
CA ASN A 9 23.67 -7.94 -40.64
C ASN A 9 23.60 -7.81 -42.16
N LYS A 10 23.45 -8.95 -42.87
CA LYS A 10 23.49 -9.07 -44.33
C LYS A 10 22.79 -7.92 -45.09
N ASN A 11 21.63 -7.43 -44.62
CA ASN A 11 20.90 -6.29 -45.23
C ASN A 11 20.57 -5.10 -44.29
N THR A 12 20.99 -5.10 -43.02
CA THR A 12 20.60 -4.01 -42.09
C THR A 12 21.69 -3.61 -41.11
N ILE A 13 21.77 -2.32 -40.81
CA ILE A 13 22.64 -1.74 -39.79
C ILE A 13 21.80 -1.49 -38.53
N ARG A 14 22.22 -2.02 -37.39
CA ARG A 14 21.63 -1.73 -36.08
C ARG A 14 22.68 -1.13 -35.15
N TYR A 15 22.27 -0.17 -34.33
CA TYR A 15 23.09 0.49 -33.33
C TYR A 15 22.68 0.02 -31.94
N GLN A 16 23.56 -0.73 -31.27
CA GLN A 16 23.35 -1.16 -29.89
C GLN A 16 23.95 -0.11 -28.95
N ALA A 17 23.12 0.59 -28.21
CA ALA A 17 23.55 1.41 -27.09
C ALA A 17 23.75 0.55 -25.84
N VAL A 18 24.88 0.72 -25.16
CA VAL A 18 25.23 0.01 -23.92
C VAL A 18 25.65 1.03 -22.88
N VAL A 19 24.94 1.11 -21.77
CA VAL A 19 25.23 2.02 -20.66
C VAL A 19 25.83 1.20 -19.52
N ARG A 20 27.09 1.51 -19.17
CA ARG A 20 27.82 0.89 -18.05
C ARG A 20 28.12 1.96 -17.01
N LEU A 21 27.62 1.77 -15.79
CA LEU A 21 27.91 2.61 -14.63
C LEU A 21 28.36 1.75 -13.45
N LYS A 22 29.19 2.35 -12.57
CA LYS A 22 29.66 1.73 -11.33
C LYS A 22 28.44 1.45 -10.43
N ASN A 23 28.36 0.25 -9.85
CA ASN A 23 27.26 -0.20 -8.97
C ASN A 23 25.87 -0.36 -9.62
N HIS A 24 25.76 -0.35 -10.96
CA HIS A 24 24.49 -0.61 -11.65
C HIS A 24 24.63 -1.75 -12.68
N PRO A 25 23.55 -2.52 -12.94
CA PRO A 25 23.55 -3.53 -13.99
C PRO A 25 23.76 -2.88 -15.37
N THR A 26 24.45 -3.60 -16.27
CA THR A 26 24.64 -3.12 -17.64
C THR A 26 23.33 -3.16 -18.41
N ILE A 27 22.87 -2.02 -18.91
CA ILE A 27 21.64 -1.91 -19.70
C ILE A 27 22.04 -1.75 -21.16
N SER A 28 21.40 -2.52 -22.05
CA SER A 28 21.60 -2.36 -23.48
C SER A 28 20.28 -2.34 -24.25
N LYS A 29 20.22 -1.51 -25.30
CA LYS A 29 19.08 -1.42 -26.21
C LYS A 29 19.56 -1.19 -27.63
N THR A 30 18.86 -1.77 -28.61
CA THR A 30 19.20 -1.69 -30.03
C THR A 30 18.26 -0.73 -30.76
N PHE A 31 18.82 0.05 -31.69
CA PHE A 31 18.13 1.09 -32.47
C PHE A 31 18.51 1.01 -33.95
N HIS A 32 17.65 1.55 -34.82
CA HIS A 32 17.92 1.66 -36.26
C HIS A 32 18.78 2.88 -36.62
N ARG A 33 18.68 3.97 -35.85
CA ARG A 33 19.43 5.22 -36.07
C ARG A 33 20.45 5.46 -34.97
N LYS A 34 21.64 5.95 -35.34
CA LYS A 34 22.70 6.35 -34.39
C LYS A 34 22.26 7.50 -33.47
N SER A 35 21.49 8.45 -33.99
CA SER A 35 20.96 9.59 -33.23
C SER A 35 20.08 9.15 -32.06
N HIS A 36 19.13 8.22 -32.30
CA HIS A 36 18.26 7.70 -31.25
C HIS A 36 19.04 6.93 -30.18
N ALA A 37 20.09 6.19 -30.59
CA ALA A 37 20.98 5.50 -29.65
C ALA A 37 21.73 6.49 -28.73
N ASN A 38 22.22 7.60 -29.28
CA ASN A 38 22.86 8.67 -28.50
C ASN A 38 21.88 9.36 -27.54
N GLN A 39 20.67 9.70 -28.03
CA GLN A 39 19.65 10.34 -27.21
C GLN A 39 19.22 9.44 -26.05
N TRP A 40 19.00 8.15 -26.31
CA TRP A 40 18.66 7.18 -25.27
C TRP A 40 19.78 7.01 -24.22
N ILE A 41 21.05 7.05 -24.62
CA ILE A 41 22.19 7.05 -23.67
C ILE A 41 22.12 8.28 -22.77
N LYS A 42 21.98 9.48 -23.35
CA LYS A 42 21.88 10.73 -22.58
C LYS A 42 20.67 10.73 -21.63
N GLU A 43 19.49 10.32 -22.10
CA GLU A 43 18.30 10.21 -21.27
C GLU A 43 18.50 9.23 -20.11
N LYS A 44 19.19 8.11 -20.34
CA LYS A 44 19.49 7.15 -19.27
C LYS A 44 20.54 7.65 -18.30
N GLU A 45 21.56 8.36 -18.78
CA GLU A 45 22.55 9.03 -17.93
C GLU A 45 21.87 10.10 -17.04
N ILE A 46 21.03 10.96 -17.62
CA ILE A 46 20.24 11.97 -16.89
C ILE A 46 19.28 11.32 -15.87
N GLN A 47 18.60 10.22 -16.24
CA GLN A 47 17.70 9.51 -15.33
C GLN A 47 18.45 8.85 -14.15
N ILE A 48 19.70 8.45 -14.36
CA ILE A 48 20.54 7.89 -13.29
C ILE A 48 21.14 9.00 -12.43
N GLU A 49 21.59 10.09 -13.06
CA GLU A 49 22.10 11.30 -12.38
C GLU A 49 21.03 11.95 -11.49
N ASN A 50 19.79 12.02 -11.98
CA ASN A 50 18.64 12.47 -11.20
C ASN A 50 18.16 11.46 -10.13
N GLY A 51 18.84 10.32 -9.97
CA GLY A 51 18.51 9.29 -8.97
C GLY A 51 17.18 8.55 -9.22
N VAL A 52 16.59 8.68 -10.41
CA VAL A 52 15.31 8.06 -10.78
C VAL A 52 15.48 6.57 -11.10
N LEU A 53 16.67 6.14 -11.51
CA LEU A 53 16.99 4.76 -11.87
C LEU A 53 17.99 4.11 -10.91
N ASN A 54 17.60 3.98 -9.65
CA ASN A 54 18.30 3.07 -8.74
C ASN A 54 17.87 1.64 -9.02
N TYR A 55 18.56 0.99 -9.95
CA TYR A 55 18.48 -0.46 -10.17
C TYR A 55 19.14 -1.21 -9.00
N SER A 56 18.55 -1.14 -7.81
CA SER A 56 18.74 -2.22 -6.84
C SER A 56 17.91 -3.40 -7.34
N THR A 57 18.58 -4.38 -7.95
CA THR A 57 18.00 -5.65 -8.41
C THR A 57 17.26 -6.41 -7.31
N ALA A 58 17.52 -6.10 -6.04
CA ALA A 58 16.79 -6.61 -4.89
C ALA A 58 15.43 -5.91 -4.66
N SER A 59 15.35 -4.60 -4.93
CA SER A 59 14.15 -3.78 -4.71
C SER A 59 13.03 -4.11 -5.72
N SER A 60 13.40 -4.52 -6.94
CA SER A 60 12.44 -4.86 -8.02
C SER A 60 11.61 -6.12 -7.76
N LYS A 61 12.00 -6.99 -6.83
CA LYS A 61 11.28 -8.26 -6.55
C LYS A 61 10.34 -8.18 -5.35
N GLN A 62 10.38 -7.10 -4.57
CA GLN A 62 9.52 -7.00 -3.39
C GLN A 62 8.10 -6.63 -3.78
N THR A 63 7.14 -7.42 -3.32
CA THR A 63 5.71 -7.11 -3.42
C THR A 63 5.27 -6.30 -2.22
N LEU A 64 4.11 -5.63 -2.33
CA LEU A 64 3.49 -4.96 -1.19
C LEU A 64 3.22 -5.93 -0.02
N GLY A 65 2.93 -7.20 -0.30
CA GLY A 65 2.79 -8.25 0.72
C GLY A 65 4.08 -8.50 1.49
N ASN A 66 5.25 -8.48 0.83
CA ASN A 66 6.55 -8.60 1.50
C ASN A 66 6.82 -7.40 2.41
N VAL A 67 6.48 -6.19 1.93
CA VAL A 67 6.55 -4.94 2.71
C VAL A 67 5.66 -5.03 3.95
N LEU A 68 4.42 -5.50 3.81
CA LEU A 68 3.50 -5.71 4.93
C LEU A 68 3.99 -6.78 5.91
N THR A 69 4.65 -7.83 5.42
CA THR A 69 5.23 -8.89 6.27
C THR A 69 6.37 -8.33 7.11
N ARG A 70 7.24 -7.53 6.49
CA ARG A 70 8.32 -6.85 7.20
C ARG A 70 7.77 -5.83 8.21
N TYR A 71 6.75 -5.08 7.82
CA TYR A 71 6.04 -4.14 8.68
C TYR A 71 5.49 -4.82 9.95
N LEU A 72 4.89 -5.99 9.78
CA LEU A 72 4.35 -6.80 10.86
C LEU A 72 5.43 -7.22 11.86
N LYS A 73 6.65 -7.51 11.40
CA LYS A 73 7.76 -7.94 12.25
C LYS A 73 8.47 -6.79 12.95
N GLU A 74 8.72 -5.68 12.25
CA GLU A 74 9.58 -4.60 12.73
C GLU A 74 8.80 -3.47 13.44
N ILE A 75 7.59 -3.15 12.96
CA ILE A 75 6.88 -1.93 13.35
C ILE A 75 5.66 -2.23 14.22
N THR A 76 4.84 -3.21 13.84
CA THR A 76 3.62 -3.57 14.57
C THR A 76 3.84 -3.88 16.07
N PRO A 77 4.91 -4.59 16.50
CA PRO A 77 5.12 -4.91 17.92
C PRO A 77 5.36 -3.68 18.81
N ARG A 78 5.81 -2.56 18.23
CA ARG A 78 6.09 -1.31 18.96
C ARG A 78 4.85 -0.44 19.18
N LYS A 79 3.70 -0.84 18.64
CA LYS A 79 2.47 -0.06 18.70
C LYS A 79 1.59 -0.47 19.88
N LYS A 80 0.66 0.42 20.25
CA LYS A 80 -0.26 0.25 21.39
C LYS A 80 -1.13 -1.01 21.33
N SER A 81 -1.47 -1.51 20.13
CA SER A 81 -2.37 -2.66 19.96
C SER A 81 -1.90 -3.57 18.82
N PRO A 82 -0.83 -4.35 19.03
CA PRO A 82 -0.20 -5.14 17.97
C PRO A 82 -1.09 -6.27 17.45
N GLU A 83 -1.90 -6.88 18.30
CA GLU A 83 -2.78 -8.02 17.96
C GLU A 83 -3.85 -7.63 16.93
N ILE A 84 -4.57 -6.54 17.21
CA ILE A 84 -5.63 -6.01 16.33
C ILE A 84 -5.05 -5.60 14.98
N GLU A 85 -3.87 -4.99 14.99
CA GLU A 85 -3.18 -4.59 13.76
C GLU A 85 -2.68 -5.79 12.96
N THR A 86 -2.17 -6.82 13.63
CA THR A 86 -1.75 -8.08 13.01
C THR A 86 -2.89 -8.73 12.23
N ILE A 87 -4.09 -8.80 12.81
CA ILE A 87 -5.28 -9.33 12.12
C ILE A 87 -5.58 -8.52 10.84
N LYS A 88 -5.55 -7.19 10.95
CA LYS A 88 -5.81 -6.29 9.81
C LYS A 88 -4.77 -6.46 8.70
N ILE A 89 -3.49 -6.56 9.05
CA ILE A 89 -2.39 -6.76 8.10
C ILE A 89 -2.50 -8.12 7.41
N LYS A 90 -2.71 -9.20 8.18
CA LYS A 90 -2.86 -10.55 7.61
C LYS A 90 -3.99 -10.59 6.57
N ARG A 91 -5.13 -9.94 6.87
CA ARG A 91 -6.21 -9.78 5.89
C ARG A 91 -5.81 -8.90 4.71
N LEU A 92 -5.02 -7.83 4.89
CA LEU A 92 -4.53 -7.04 3.74
C LEU A 92 -3.63 -7.87 2.82
N MET A 93 -2.88 -8.81 3.38
CA MET A 93 -1.99 -9.67 2.60
C MET A 93 -2.73 -10.66 1.70
N THR A 94 -4.01 -10.96 1.98
CA THR A 94 -4.83 -11.83 1.12
C THR A 94 -5.43 -11.07 -0.07
N GLU A 95 -5.44 -9.75 -0.04
CA GLU A 95 -6.02 -8.89 -1.08
C GLU A 95 -5.13 -8.88 -2.34
N PRO A 96 -5.70 -8.68 -3.54
CA PRO A 96 -4.92 -8.67 -4.79
C PRO A 96 -3.84 -7.59 -4.82
N VAL A 97 -4.08 -6.45 -4.15
CA VAL A 97 -3.12 -5.35 -4.04
C VAL A 97 -1.79 -5.77 -3.37
N ALA A 98 -1.82 -6.76 -2.48
CA ALA A 98 -0.62 -7.25 -1.81
C ALA A 98 0.32 -8.03 -2.75
N LYS A 99 -0.21 -8.60 -3.84
CA LYS A 99 0.57 -9.36 -4.82
C LYS A 99 1.34 -8.45 -5.79
N ILE A 100 1.01 -7.17 -5.82
CA ILE A 100 1.59 -6.20 -6.75
C ILE A 100 3.03 -5.88 -6.32
N GLN A 101 3.93 -5.81 -7.28
CA GLN A 101 5.30 -5.36 -7.07
C GLN A 101 5.30 -3.93 -6.52
N PHE A 102 6.10 -3.69 -5.48
CA PHE A 102 6.13 -2.39 -4.82
C PHE A 102 6.49 -1.27 -5.79
N SER A 103 7.46 -1.47 -6.67
CA SER A 103 7.86 -0.51 -7.72
C SER A 103 6.74 -0.17 -8.72
N ASN A 104 5.78 -1.09 -8.91
CA ASN A 104 4.68 -0.93 -9.86
C ASN A 104 3.39 -0.47 -9.17
N LEU A 105 3.44 -0.12 -7.90
CA LEU A 105 2.27 0.28 -7.14
C LEU A 105 1.79 1.66 -7.62
N LYS A 106 0.63 1.68 -8.29
CA LYS A 106 -0.02 2.86 -8.84
C LYS A 106 -1.27 3.25 -8.02
N PRO A 107 -1.73 4.51 -8.12
CA PRO A 107 -2.99 4.95 -7.53
C PRO A 107 -4.19 4.09 -7.96
N GLU A 108 -4.22 3.63 -9.21
CA GLU A 108 -5.26 2.76 -9.77
C GLU A 108 -5.49 1.49 -8.94
N HIS A 109 -4.42 0.82 -8.52
CA HIS A 109 -4.50 -0.38 -7.71
C HIS A 109 -5.09 -0.11 -6.31
N ILE A 110 -4.79 1.05 -5.72
CA ILE A 110 -5.33 1.46 -4.42
C ILE A 110 -6.82 1.84 -4.57
N ILE A 111 -7.21 2.46 -5.68
CA ILE A 111 -8.59 2.79 -6.01
C ILE A 111 -9.43 1.52 -6.16
N GLU A 112 -8.92 0.53 -6.87
CA GLU A 112 -9.58 -0.77 -7.04
C GLU A 112 -9.78 -1.47 -5.68
N PHE A 113 -8.72 -1.54 -4.87
CA PHE A 113 -8.80 -2.05 -3.51
C PHE A 113 -9.87 -1.31 -2.68
N ARG A 114 -9.87 0.03 -2.69
CA ARG A 114 -10.85 0.86 -1.98
C ARG A 114 -12.27 0.54 -2.43
N ASN A 115 -12.51 0.49 -3.74
CA ASN A 115 -13.83 0.26 -4.31
C ASN A 115 -14.35 -1.14 -3.97
N ASN A 116 -13.50 -2.17 -4.04
CA ASN A 116 -13.87 -3.52 -3.64
C ASN A 116 -14.15 -3.60 -2.13
N ARG A 117 -13.36 -2.89 -1.31
CA ARG A 117 -13.55 -2.86 0.13
C ARG A 117 -14.88 -2.20 0.53
N LEU A 118 -15.25 -1.11 -0.13
CA LEU A 118 -16.51 -0.40 0.12
C LEU A 118 -17.77 -1.20 -0.21
N LYS A 119 -17.68 -2.28 -1.01
CA LYS A 119 -18.81 -3.19 -1.26
C LYS A 119 -19.21 -3.97 0.00
N ASN A 120 -18.23 -4.28 0.85
CA ASN A 120 -18.42 -5.19 2.00
C ASN A 120 -18.35 -4.47 3.34
N VAL A 121 -17.67 -3.32 3.42
CA VAL A 121 -17.47 -2.62 4.69
C VAL A 121 -17.69 -1.12 4.59
N SER A 122 -17.92 -0.56 5.77
CA SER A 122 -18.14 0.87 5.98
C SER A 122 -16.94 1.75 5.58
N GLY A 123 -17.21 3.02 5.26
CA GLY A 123 -16.15 3.99 4.89
C GLY A 123 -15.11 4.17 5.99
N GLY A 124 -15.52 4.17 7.25
CA GLY A 124 -14.60 4.26 8.40
C GLY A 124 -13.62 3.09 8.49
N THR A 125 -14.07 1.86 8.17
CA THR A 125 -13.20 0.68 8.12
C THR A 125 -12.20 0.79 6.98
N THR A 126 -12.66 1.18 5.80
CA THR A 126 -11.82 1.37 4.62
C THR A 126 -10.77 2.47 4.84
N LEU A 127 -11.10 3.55 5.55
CA LEU A 127 -10.14 4.60 5.92
C LEU A 127 -9.00 4.07 6.79
N LYS A 128 -9.31 3.22 7.78
CA LYS A 128 -8.30 2.60 8.65
C LYS A 128 -7.35 1.71 7.84
N ASP A 129 -7.90 0.94 6.90
CA ASP A 129 -7.11 0.10 5.99
C ASP A 129 -6.17 0.95 5.11
N LEU A 130 -6.69 2.02 4.51
CA LEU A 130 -5.89 2.96 3.70
C LEU A 130 -4.82 3.67 4.55
N SER A 131 -5.12 4.03 5.79
CA SER A 131 -4.14 4.66 6.69
C SER A 131 -2.99 3.71 7.00
N LEU A 132 -3.28 2.43 7.23
CA LEU A 132 -2.25 1.41 7.46
C LEU A 132 -1.37 1.26 6.23
N LEU A 133 -1.98 1.06 5.05
CA LEU A 133 -1.24 0.96 3.80
C LEU A 133 -0.37 2.19 3.53
N SER A 134 -0.92 3.39 3.77
CA SER A 134 -0.16 4.64 3.60
C SER A 134 1.11 4.65 4.44
N HIS A 135 0.99 4.27 5.71
CA HIS A 135 2.13 4.30 6.62
C HIS A 135 3.15 3.19 6.32
N ALA A 136 2.70 1.98 5.98
CA ALA A 136 3.59 0.89 5.56
C ALA A 136 4.38 1.24 4.30
N ILE A 137 3.73 1.87 3.31
CA ILE A 137 4.39 2.34 2.09
C ILE A 137 5.42 3.44 2.42
N GLU A 138 5.08 4.37 3.30
CA GLU A 138 6.01 5.44 3.71
C GLU A 138 7.26 4.91 4.42
N ILE A 139 7.11 3.94 5.32
CA ILE A 139 8.25 3.27 5.96
C ILE A 139 9.06 2.51 4.91
N GLY A 140 8.39 1.82 3.98
CA GLY A 140 9.08 1.17 2.87
C GLY A 140 9.94 2.12 2.04
N ILE A 141 9.45 3.32 1.76
CA ILE A 141 10.19 4.35 1.01
C ILE A 141 11.33 4.94 1.85
N LYS A 142 11.05 5.35 3.09
CA LYS A 142 11.98 6.13 3.91
C LYS A 142 13.03 5.29 4.62
N GLU A 143 12.63 4.17 5.20
CA GLU A 143 13.49 3.37 6.07
C GLU A 143 14.09 2.17 5.34
N TRP A 144 13.35 1.56 4.41
CA TRP A 144 13.80 0.36 3.72
C TRP A 144 14.37 0.62 2.32
N GLY A 145 14.45 1.88 1.90
CA GLY A 145 15.03 2.28 0.63
C GLY A 145 14.29 1.72 -0.59
N LEU A 146 12.99 1.40 -0.47
CA LEU A 146 12.19 0.94 -1.59
C LEU A 146 11.83 2.12 -2.49
N HIS A 147 12.06 1.96 -3.79
CA HIS A 147 11.88 3.06 -4.73
C HIS A 147 10.43 3.17 -5.18
N LEU A 148 9.76 4.22 -4.70
CA LEU A 148 8.46 4.67 -5.19
C LEU A 148 8.50 6.20 -5.22
N SER A 149 8.18 6.81 -6.36
CA SER A 149 8.28 8.27 -6.51
C SER A 149 7.45 9.02 -5.47
N ARG A 150 6.22 8.55 -5.22
CA ARG A 150 5.29 9.12 -4.25
C ARG A 150 4.38 8.03 -3.72
N ASN A 151 3.88 8.20 -2.51
CA ASN A 151 2.89 7.29 -1.93
C ASN A 151 1.55 7.37 -2.71
N PRO A 152 1.10 6.30 -3.40
CA PRO A 152 -0.12 6.30 -4.19
C PRO A 152 -1.37 6.49 -3.35
N VAL A 153 -1.34 6.11 -2.06
CA VAL A 153 -2.48 6.29 -1.15
C VAL A 153 -2.78 7.76 -0.89
N ARG A 154 -1.75 8.63 -0.92
CA ARG A 154 -1.93 10.09 -0.76
C ARG A 154 -2.50 10.77 -2.00
N GLN A 155 -2.47 10.10 -3.15
CA GLN A 155 -2.94 10.65 -4.43
C GLN A 155 -4.42 10.33 -4.70
N ILE A 156 -5.04 9.49 -3.89
CA ILE A 156 -6.42 9.06 -4.09
C ILE A 156 -7.39 9.85 -3.21
N LYS A 157 -8.61 10.07 -3.72
CA LYS A 157 -9.71 10.58 -2.89
C LYS A 157 -10.12 9.52 -1.86
N LYS A 158 -10.06 9.86 -0.58
CA LYS A 158 -10.46 8.95 0.51
C LYS A 158 -12.00 8.90 0.63
N PRO A 159 -12.58 7.76 1.05
CA PRO A 159 -14.02 7.68 1.28
C PRO A 159 -14.43 8.59 2.45
N LYS A 160 -15.68 9.06 2.44
CA LYS A 160 -16.21 9.87 3.53
C LYS A 160 -16.28 9.03 4.80
N GLN A 161 -15.88 9.60 5.93
CA GLN A 161 -16.10 8.96 7.22
C GLN A 161 -17.60 8.91 7.49
N ASN A 162 -18.07 7.78 8.00
CA ASN A 162 -19.47 7.65 8.39
C ASN A 162 -19.77 8.63 9.52
N PRO A 163 -21.00 9.19 9.56
CA PRO A 163 -21.42 9.98 10.69
C PRO A 163 -21.28 9.17 11.98
N PRO A 164 -20.93 9.82 13.11
CA PRO A 164 -20.97 9.16 14.40
C PRO A 164 -22.37 8.60 14.64
N ARG A 165 -22.45 7.45 15.32
CA ARG A 165 -23.74 6.93 15.76
C ARG A 165 -24.16 7.75 16.97
N ASP A 166 -25.26 8.47 16.85
CA ASP A 166 -25.79 9.36 17.90
C ASP A 166 -27.23 8.99 18.31
N ARG A 167 -27.68 7.79 17.93
CA ARG A 167 -28.99 7.29 18.35
C ARG A 167 -28.93 6.88 19.82
N ARG A 168 -29.69 7.57 20.67
CA ARG A 168 -30.06 7.13 22.03
C ARG A 168 -31.36 6.31 22.03
N PHE A 169 -31.67 5.71 23.17
CA PHE A 169 -32.94 5.02 23.38
C PHE A 169 -34.10 6.00 23.19
N LYS A 170 -35.13 5.55 22.47
CA LYS A 170 -36.41 6.26 22.39
C LYS A 170 -37.25 5.96 23.62
N THR A 171 -38.24 6.80 23.90
CA THR A 171 -39.19 6.61 25.00
C THR A 171 -39.79 5.21 24.95
N GLY A 172 -39.70 4.48 26.07
CA GLY A 172 -40.19 3.10 26.23
C GLY A 172 -39.23 1.98 25.76
N GLU A 173 -38.19 2.26 24.94
CA GLU A 173 -37.22 1.23 24.52
C GLU A 173 -36.40 0.70 25.71
N GLU A 174 -36.07 1.58 26.66
CA GLU A 174 -35.35 1.23 27.88
C GLU A 174 -36.13 0.24 28.74
N ASP A 175 -37.42 0.49 28.97
CA ASP A 175 -38.29 -0.38 29.75
C ASP A 175 -38.39 -1.78 29.13
N PHE A 176 -38.53 -1.87 27.81
CA PHE A 176 -38.53 -3.14 27.08
C PHE A 176 -37.21 -3.90 27.25
N ILE A 177 -36.08 -3.19 27.21
CA ILE A 177 -34.75 -3.79 27.42
C ILE A 177 -34.61 -4.30 28.84
N LEU A 178 -34.99 -3.51 29.85
CA LEU A 178 -34.90 -3.88 31.26
C LEU A 178 -35.82 -5.07 31.61
N LEU A 179 -37.00 -5.16 30.99
CA LEU A 179 -37.89 -6.32 31.09
C LEU A 179 -37.26 -7.58 30.49
N ALA A 180 -36.66 -7.48 29.29
CA ALA A 180 -35.97 -8.60 28.68
C ALA A 180 -34.73 -9.05 29.49
N CYS A 181 -33.99 -8.10 30.08
CA CYS A 181 -32.86 -8.39 30.96
C CYS A 181 -33.28 -9.14 32.23
N ASN A 182 -34.47 -8.86 32.75
CA ASN A 182 -35.06 -9.56 33.90
C ASN A 182 -35.38 -11.03 33.60
N ALA A 183 -35.68 -11.37 32.34
CA ALA A 183 -35.94 -12.74 31.90
C ALA A 183 -34.66 -13.56 31.64
N SER A 184 -33.49 -12.94 31.75
CA SER A 184 -32.20 -13.61 31.56
C SER A 184 -31.90 -14.58 32.70
N GLN A 185 -31.23 -15.70 32.38
CA GLN A 185 -30.78 -16.67 33.38
C GLN A 185 -29.72 -16.10 34.34
N ASN A 186 -29.04 -15.01 33.98
CA ASN A 186 -28.03 -14.37 34.83
C ASN A 186 -28.67 -13.26 35.70
N PRO A 187 -28.74 -13.42 37.03
CA PRO A 187 -29.38 -12.45 37.94
C PRO A 187 -28.74 -11.06 37.92
N TYR A 188 -27.45 -10.96 37.57
CA TYR A 188 -26.72 -9.68 37.59
C TYR A 188 -26.87 -8.87 36.30
N PHE A 189 -27.43 -9.48 35.25
CA PHE A 189 -27.43 -8.87 33.92
C PHE A 189 -28.21 -7.55 33.88
N LYS A 190 -29.38 -7.49 34.53
CA LYS A 190 -30.16 -6.26 34.63
C LYS A 190 -29.42 -5.15 35.36
N SER A 191 -28.82 -5.45 36.53
CA SER A 191 -28.09 -4.46 37.32
C SER A 191 -26.89 -3.90 36.56
N LEU A 192 -26.20 -4.74 35.78
CA LEU A 192 -25.09 -4.34 34.94
C LEU A 192 -25.54 -3.41 33.81
N VAL A 193 -26.69 -3.70 33.19
CA VAL A 193 -27.28 -2.84 32.15
C VAL A 193 -27.69 -1.48 32.72
N ILE A 194 -28.35 -1.44 33.88
CA ILE A 194 -28.71 -0.18 34.56
C ILE A 194 -27.45 0.65 34.84
N LEU A 195 -26.43 0.05 35.44
CA LEU A 195 -25.18 0.73 35.73
C LEU A 195 -24.52 1.25 34.45
N ALA A 196 -24.52 0.47 33.37
CA ALA A 196 -23.96 0.89 32.08
C ALA A 196 -24.75 2.06 31.44
N ILE A 197 -26.08 2.13 31.62
CA ILE A 197 -26.89 3.25 31.13
C ILE A 197 -26.56 4.52 31.92
N GLU A 198 -26.45 4.43 33.24
CA GLU A 198 -26.21 5.56 34.13
C GLU A 198 -24.75 6.07 34.15
N THR A 199 -23.80 5.29 33.61
CA THR A 199 -22.36 5.62 33.63
C THR A 199 -21.72 5.82 32.24
N ALA A 200 -22.49 5.73 31.15
CA ALA A 200 -22.02 5.92 29.77
C ALA A 200 -22.05 7.39 29.31
#